data_AF-A0A0G4NZJ6-F1
#
_entry.id   AF-A0A0G4NZJ6-F1
#
_cell.length_a   1.000
_cell.length_b   1.000
_cell.length_c   1.000
_cell.angle_alpha   90.00
_cell.angle_beta   90.00
_cell.angle_gamma   90.00
#
_symmetry.space_group_name_H-M   'P 1'
#
loop_
_entity.id
_entity.type
_entity.pdbx_description
1 polymer ?
#
loop_
_entity_poly.entity_id
_entity_poly.type
_entity_poly.pdbx_seq_one_letter_code
_entity_poly.pdbx_strand_id
1 'polypeptide(L)'
;MSVYSKDKCEGDYFTVQGHEDQKAGHCIVLADDTNTKISDSTTSCRWWSDGGLNWGTCASSKLTKPKSWFIKQGKCAMFSGKKCDNDDWVGETYGSFKGCQSGNTGFMSPQKGKTWGSLQCYEFKS
;
A
#
# COMPACT_ATOMS: atom_id res chain seq x y z
N MET A 1 -5.77 -2.62 -0.83
CA MET A 1 -5.46 -1.41 -0.05
C MET A 1 -5.38 -0.22 -1.00
N SER A 2 -5.92 0.94 -0.60
CA SER A 2 -5.74 2.22 -1.27
C SER A 2 -4.89 3.13 -0.39
N VAL A 3 -3.95 3.87 -0.97
CA VAL A 3 -2.98 4.69 -0.23
C VAL A 3 -2.83 6.04 -0.87
N TYR A 4 -3.00 7.09 -0.08
CA TYR A 4 -3.34 8.42 -0.54
C TYR A 4 -2.25 9.45 -0.23
N SER A 5 -2.13 10.41 -1.13
CA SER A 5 -1.20 11.54 -1.03
C SER A 5 -1.60 12.60 -0.01
N LYS A 6 -2.88 12.65 0.38
CA LYS A 6 -3.41 13.57 1.40
C LYS A 6 -4.00 12.82 2.58
N ASP A 7 -4.29 13.54 3.66
CA ASP A 7 -5.02 13.00 4.81
C ASP A 7 -6.46 12.63 4.41
N LYS A 8 -7.15 11.87 5.29
CA LYS A 8 -8.58 11.50 5.13
C LYS A 8 -8.92 10.71 3.85
N CYS A 9 -7.94 10.00 3.28
CA CYS A 9 -8.08 9.16 2.10
C CYS A 9 -8.47 9.95 0.84
N GLU A 10 -7.80 11.08 0.65
CA GLU A 10 -8.03 12.02 -0.45
C GLU A 10 -6.79 12.23 -1.34
N GLY A 11 -7.02 12.83 -2.51
CA GLY A 11 -5.98 13.15 -3.49
C GLY A 11 -5.56 11.94 -4.31
N ASP A 12 -4.44 12.06 -5.01
CA ASP A 12 -3.87 10.98 -5.81
C ASP A 12 -3.49 9.79 -4.93
N TYR A 13 -3.62 8.58 -5.46
CA TYR A 13 -3.49 7.36 -4.67
C TYR A 13 -3.03 6.17 -5.50
N PHE A 14 -2.40 5.20 -4.83
CA PHE A 14 -2.22 3.88 -5.41
C PHE A 14 -3.20 2.88 -4.81
N THR A 15 -3.63 1.92 -5.63
CA THR A 15 -4.34 0.73 -5.19
C THR A 15 -3.43 -0.47 -5.33
N VAL A 16 -3.19 -1.14 -4.22
CA VAL A 16 -2.42 -2.38 -4.13
C VAL A 16 -3.40 -3.50 -3.80
N GLN A 17 -3.41 -4.53 -4.63
CA GLN A 17 -4.20 -5.73 -4.38
C GLN A 17 -3.22 -6.88 -4.18
N GLY A 18 -3.22 -7.48 -3.00
CA GLY A 18 -2.47 -8.71 -2.73
C GLY A 18 -3.45 -9.88 -2.68
N HIS A 19 -3.07 -11.01 -3.27
CA HIS A 19 -3.84 -12.27 -3.23
C HIS A 19 -3.10 -13.39 -2.50
N GLU A 20 -1.96 -13.03 -1.96
CA GLU A 20 -1.11 -13.95 -1.23
C GLU A 20 -1.74 -14.27 0.13
N ASP A 21 -1.56 -15.52 0.54
CA ASP A 21 -1.72 -15.85 1.95
C ASP A 21 -0.46 -15.48 2.74
N GLN A 22 -0.56 -15.55 4.06
CA GLN A 22 0.53 -15.24 4.98
C GLN A 22 1.82 -16.06 4.78
N LYS A 23 1.82 -17.10 3.93
CA LYS A 23 2.99 -17.95 3.65
C LYS A 23 3.70 -17.63 2.33
N ALA A 24 3.00 -17.04 1.34
CA ALA A 24 3.57 -16.79 0.01
C ALA A 24 4.44 -15.52 -0.06
N GLY A 25 4.13 -14.51 0.75
CA GLY A 25 5.07 -13.43 1.08
C GLY A 25 5.57 -12.56 -0.08
N HIS A 26 4.84 -12.46 -1.20
CA HIS A 26 5.27 -11.66 -2.35
C HIS A 26 5.47 -10.18 -1.98
N CYS A 27 6.62 -9.63 -2.40
CA CYS A 27 6.97 -8.24 -2.16
C CYS A 27 6.65 -7.37 -3.38
N ILE A 28 5.89 -6.30 -3.17
CA ILE A 28 5.48 -5.36 -4.21
C ILE A 28 6.38 -4.13 -4.11
N VAL A 29 7.23 -3.91 -5.13
CA VAL A 29 8.13 -2.75 -5.17
C VAL A 29 7.45 -1.60 -5.88
N LEU A 30 6.95 -0.62 -5.13
CA LEU A 30 6.06 0.42 -5.66
C LEU A 30 6.65 1.21 -6.83
N ALA A 31 7.91 1.64 -6.71
CA ALA A 31 8.59 2.46 -7.71
C ALA A 31 8.93 1.71 -9.00
N ASP A 32 8.95 0.37 -8.97
CA ASP A 32 9.35 -0.47 -10.09
C ASP A 32 8.18 -1.37 -10.58
N ASP A 33 7.02 -1.33 -9.92
CA ASP A 33 5.88 -2.18 -10.26
C ASP A 33 5.10 -1.61 -11.46
N THR A 34 5.19 -2.35 -12.57
CA THR A 34 4.51 -2.06 -13.83
C THR A 34 3.18 -2.80 -14.01
N ASN A 35 2.69 -3.54 -13.00
CA ASN A 35 1.50 -4.37 -13.11
C ASN A 35 0.21 -3.60 -12.76
N THR A 36 -0.44 -3.00 -13.76
CA THR A 36 -1.63 -2.15 -13.55
C THR A 36 -2.97 -2.89 -13.39
N LYS A 37 -3.00 -4.22 -13.46
CA LYS A 37 -4.26 -4.97 -13.57
C LYS A 37 -4.86 -5.28 -12.21
N ILE A 38 -5.98 -4.66 -11.87
CA ILE A 38 -6.84 -5.16 -10.77
C ILE A 38 -7.34 -6.54 -11.20
N SER A 39 -7.03 -7.55 -10.41
CA SER A 39 -7.30 -8.96 -10.69
C SER A 39 -7.80 -9.59 -9.40
N ASP A 40 -8.71 -10.55 -9.47
CA ASP A 40 -9.20 -11.27 -8.30
C ASP A 40 -8.31 -12.45 -7.89
N SER A 41 -7.18 -12.66 -8.58
CA SER A 41 -6.30 -13.80 -8.35
C SER A 41 -4.81 -13.49 -8.33
N THR A 42 -4.40 -12.29 -8.73
CA THR A 42 -2.98 -11.94 -8.87
C THR A 42 -2.66 -10.62 -8.20
N THR A 43 -1.56 -10.61 -7.46
CA THR A 43 -1.03 -9.41 -6.83
C THR A 43 -0.75 -8.33 -7.89
N SER A 44 -1.17 -7.08 -7.63
CA SER A 44 -1.10 -5.98 -8.59
C SER A 44 -1.06 -4.59 -7.94
N CYS A 45 -0.59 -3.60 -8.70
CA CYS A 45 -0.48 -2.22 -8.25
C CYS A 45 -0.85 -1.22 -9.35
N ARG A 46 -1.80 -0.33 -9.05
CA ARG A 46 -2.22 0.74 -9.97
C ARG A 46 -2.08 2.10 -9.31
N TRP A 47 -1.58 3.07 -10.06
CA TRP A 47 -1.54 4.48 -9.68
C TRP A 47 -2.73 5.23 -10.28
N TRP A 48 -3.31 6.12 -9.49
CA TRP A 48 -4.42 6.99 -9.86
C TRP A 48 -4.04 8.44 -9.56
N SER A 49 -4.18 9.31 -10.55
CA SER A 49 -3.89 10.73 -10.43
C SER A 49 -5.03 11.59 -10.97
N ASP A 50 -4.97 12.90 -10.70
CA ASP A 50 -5.98 13.87 -11.13
C ASP A 50 -7.37 13.50 -10.57
N GLY A 51 -7.42 13.28 -9.25
CA GLY A 51 -8.65 12.88 -8.57
C GLY A 51 -9.18 11.50 -9.00
N GLY A 52 -8.35 10.68 -9.63
CA GLY A 52 -8.73 9.35 -10.12
C GLY A 52 -9.17 9.30 -11.59
N LEU A 53 -9.08 10.42 -12.32
CA LEU A 53 -9.41 10.47 -13.76
C LEU A 53 -8.33 9.81 -14.63
N ASN A 54 -7.08 9.87 -14.19
CA ASN A 54 -5.95 9.28 -14.90
C ASN A 54 -5.39 8.09 -14.13
N TRP A 55 -4.94 7.05 -14.84
CA TRP A 55 -4.36 5.87 -14.22
C TRP A 55 -3.12 5.35 -14.96
N GLY A 56 -2.27 4.65 -14.21
CA GLY A 56 -1.03 4.05 -14.72
C GLY A 56 -0.46 2.99 -13.78
N THR A 57 0.83 2.72 -13.92
CA THR A 57 1.60 1.81 -13.06
C THR A 57 1.99 2.47 -11.75
N CYS A 58 2.25 1.70 -10.71
CA CYS A 58 2.83 2.27 -9.49
C CYS A 58 4.22 2.87 -9.74
N ALA A 59 4.95 2.36 -10.74
CA ALA A 59 6.19 2.95 -11.19
C ALA A 59 6.05 4.40 -11.73
N SER A 60 4.87 4.82 -12.20
CA SER A 60 4.64 6.22 -12.63
C SER A 60 4.27 7.16 -11.48
N SER A 61 4.06 6.61 -10.28
CA SER A 61 3.69 7.39 -9.10
C SER A 61 4.86 8.22 -8.57
N LYS A 62 4.56 9.44 -8.14
CA LYS A 62 5.47 10.28 -7.34
C LYS A 62 5.19 10.15 -5.83
N LEU A 63 4.19 9.36 -5.45
CA LEU A 63 3.78 9.18 -4.06
C LEU A 63 4.75 8.24 -3.32
N THR A 64 5.75 8.83 -2.69
CA THR A 64 6.73 8.12 -1.86
C THR A 64 6.40 8.17 -0.37
N LYS A 65 5.68 9.20 0.08
CA LYS A 65 5.34 9.43 1.50
C LYS A 65 3.84 9.60 1.68
N PRO A 66 3.09 8.48 1.81
CA PRO A 66 1.65 8.52 2.04
C PRO A 66 1.25 9.29 3.30
N LYS A 67 0.04 9.85 3.26
CA LYS A 67 -0.57 10.58 4.38
C LYS A 67 -1.72 9.82 5.01
N SER A 68 -2.44 9.04 4.21
CA SER A 68 -3.51 8.17 4.70
C SER A 68 -3.68 6.94 3.82
N TRP A 69 -4.38 5.92 4.32
CA TRP A 69 -4.64 4.69 3.60
C TRP A 69 -5.92 4.01 4.10
N PHE A 70 -6.47 3.15 3.27
CA PHE A 70 -7.63 2.32 3.56
C PHE A 70 -7.39 0.89 3.08
N ILE A 71 -7.67 -0.09 3.93
CA ILE A 71 -7.60 -1.50 3.55
C ILE A 71 -8.98 -2.13 3.71
N LYS A 72 -9.42 -2.85 2.68
CA LYS A 72 -10.75 -3.49 2.65
C LYS A 72 -10.77 -4.80 3.45
N GLN A 73 -9.66 -5.54 3.42
CA GLN A 73 -9.49 -6.81 4.13
C GLN A 73 -8.00 -7.17 4.18
N GLY A 74 -7.60 -8.02 5.11
CA GLY A 74 -6.23 -8.47 5.27
C GLY A 74 -5.35 -7.46 5.99
N LYS A 75 -4.05 -7.55 5.75
CA LYS A 75 -3.02 -6.69 6.32
C LYS A 75 -1.90 -6.49 5.32
N CYS A 76 -1.31 -5.30 5.33
CA CYS A 76 -0.08 -5.00 4.61
C CYS A 76 1.00 -4.53 5.59
N ALA A 77 2.22 -5.03 5.41
CA ALA A 77 3.43 -4.47 6.00
C ALA A 77 4.13 -3.56 4.97
N MET A 78 4.67 -2.45 5.47
CA MET A 78 5.29 -1.39 4.69
C MET A 78 6.79 -1.36 4.98
N PHE A 79 7.59 -1.15 3.94
CA PHE A 79 9.04 -1.13 4.04
C PHE A 79 9.60 0.09 3.30
N SER A 80 10.68 0.69 3.81
CA SER A 80 11.35 1.84 3.18
C SER A 80 12.20 1.47 1.97
N GLY A 81 12.72 0.25 1.94
CA GLY A 81 13.57 -0.26 0.88
C GLY A 81 12.79 -0.77 -0.33
N LYS A 82 13.54 -1.32 -1.30
CA LYS A 82 12.99 -2.04 -2.45
C LYS A 82 12.78 -3.53 -2.18
N LYS A 83 12.98 -3.95 -0.93
CA LYS A 83 12.82 -5.33 -0.47
C LYS A 83 11.96 -5.29 0.78
N CYS A 84 11.12 -6.31 0.95
CA CYS A 84 10.31 -6.49 2.14
C CYS A 84 11.14 -7.14 3.23
N ASP A 85 12.16 -6.40 3.68
CA ASP A 85 13.13 -6.81 4.69
C ASP A 85 12.77 -6.17 6.03
N ASN A 86 12.91 -6.93 7.12
CA ASN A 86 12.55 -6.46 8.46
C ASN A 86 13.38 -5.25 8.90
N ASP A 87 14.62 -5.12 8.44
CA ASP A 87 15.48 -3.95 8.73
C ASP A 87 14.93 -2.65 8.11
N ASP A 88 14.14 -2.76 7.04
CA ASP A 88 13.47 -1.66 6.34
C ASP A 88 12.02 -1.46 6.79
N TRP A 89 11.54 -2.19 7.79
CA TRP A 89 10.15 -2.12 8.22
C TRP A 89 9.79 -0.73 8.75
N VAL A 90 8.74 -0.13 8.18
CA VAL A 90 8.25 1.20 8.59
C VAL A 90 6.91 1.14 9.31
N GLY A 91 6.14 0.08 9.16
CA GLY A 91 4.84 -0.06 9.80
C GLY A 91 3.93 -1.09 9.12
N GLU A 92 2.69 -1.15 9.57
CA GLU A 92 1.66 -2.02 9.02
C GLU A 92 0.27 -1.37 9.06
N THR A 93 -0.65 -1.92 8.28
CA THR A 93 -2.04 -1.48 8.25
C THR A 93 -2.87 -2.15 9.33
N TYR A 94 -3.87 -1.44 9.85
CA TYR A 94 -4.94 -2.07 10.63
C TYR A 94 -6.02 -2.66 9.74
N GLY A 95 -6.79 -3.61 10.26
CA GLY A 95 -7.94 -4.19 9.55
C GLY A 95 -9.01 -3.16 9.17
N SER A 96 -9.90 -3.58 8.26
CA SER A 96 -10.86 -2.70 7.58
C SER A 96 -11.87 -1.98 8.47
N PHE A 97 -12.18 -2.54 9.64
CA PHE A 97 -13.06 -1.94 10.64
C PHE A 97 -12.55 -0.59 11.19
N LYS A 98 -11.27 -0.25 10.99
CA LYS A 98 -10.72 1.07 11.37
C LYS A 98 -11.02 2.17 10.37
N GLY A 99 -11.59 1.85 9.19
CA GLY A 99 -11.86 2.85 8.16
C GLY A 99 -10.57 3.47 7.60
N CYS A 100 -10.66 4.74 7.20
CA CYS A 100 -9.49 5.49 6.72
C CYS A 100 -8.49 5.74 7.85
N GLN A 101 -7.24 5.36 7.63
CA GLN A 101 -6.15 5.45 8.60
C GLN A 101 -5.21 6.60 8.23
N SER A 102 -4.61 7.24 9.24
CA SER A 102 -3.65 8.34 9.04
C SER A 102 -2.22 7.91 9.36
N GLY A 103 -1.27 8.45 8.59
CA GLY A 103 0.18 8.40 8.85
C GLY A 103 0.63 9.04 10.16
N ASN A 104 -0.28 9.71 10.88
CA ASN A 104 0.02 10.37 12.15
C ASN A 104 -0.54 9.63 13.37
N THR A 105 -1.29 8.53 13.19
CA THR A 105 -2.03 7.89 14.29
C THR A 105 -1.95 6.37 14.23
N GLY A 106 -1.55 5.73 15.32
CA GLY A 106 -1.57 4.26 15.49
C GLY A 106 -0.24 3.68 15.99
N PHE A 107 -0.32 2.69 16.90
CA PHE A 107 0.82 2.00 17.53
C PHE A 107 1.78 1.29 16.54
N MET A 108 1.29 0.91 15.36
CA MET A 108 2.07 0.24 14.31
C MET A 108 1.87 0.88 12.94
N SER A 109 1.25 2.07 12.92
CA SER A 109 1.12 2.82 11.68
C SER A 109 2.51 3.17 11.14
N PRO A 110 2.69 3.15 9.82
CA PRO A 110 3.84 3.69 9.12
C PRO A 110 4.42 4.92 9.79
N GLN A 111 5.69 4.83 10.15
CA GLN A 111 6.44 5.90 10.76
C GLN A 111 6.29 7.19 9.95
N LYS A 112 5.96 8.27 10.64
CA LYS A 112 5.66 9.56 10.02
C LYS A 112 6.81 10.03 9.11
N GLY A 113 6.46 10.34 7.86
CA GLY A 113 7.40 10.92 6.89
C GLY A 113 8.43 9.92 6.31
N LYS A 114 8.36 8.64 6.68
CA LYS A 114 9.13 7.59 6.03
C LYS A 114 8.59 7.32 4.62
N THR A 115 9.51 6.99 3.73
CA THR A 115 9.20 6.56 2.37
C THR A 115 8.65 5.14 2.41
N TRP A 116 7.68 4.85 1.55
CA TRP A 116 7.24 3.49 1.28
C TRP A 116 7.87 3.07 -0.05
N GLY A 117 8.84 2.15 0.01
CA GLY A 117 9.50 1.60 -1.16
C GLY A 117 8.88 0.27 -1.61
N SER A 118 8.47 -0.57 -0.65
CA SER A 118 7.79 -1.83 -0.94
C SER A 118 6.74 -2.21 0.09
N LEU A 119 5.86 -3.12 -0.33
CA LEU A 119 4.71 -3.58 0.43
C LEU A 119 4.62 -5.11 0.38
N GLN A 120 4.26 -5.71 1.51
CA GLN A 120 3.89 -7.11 1.57
C GLN A 120 2.46 -7.19 2.11
N CYS A 121 1.52 -7.58 1.26
CA CYS A 121 0.10 -7.65 1.59
C CYS A 121 -0.37 -9.10 1.57
N TYR A 122 -1.19 -9.47 2.55
CA TYR A 122 -1.79 -10.79 2.62
C TYR A 122 -3.22 -10.74 3.14
N GLU A 123 -4.01 -11.71 2.73
CA GLU A 123 -5.36 -11.92 3.25
C GLU A 123 -5.32 -12.83 4.49
N PHE A 124 -6.17 -12.54 5.48
CA PHE A 124 -6.41 -13.48 6.57
C PHE A 124 -7.28 -14.62 6.05
N LYS A 125 -6.69 -15.78 5.80
CA LYS A 125 -7.44 -17.02 5.55
C LYS A 125 -7.78 -17.65 6.90
N SER A 126 -9.08 -17.85 7.13
CA SER A 126 -9.63 -18.62 8.25
C SER A 126 -9.34 -20.11 8.10
#